data_AF-A0A3B0V8A2-F1
#
_entry.id   AF-A0A3B0V8A2-F1
#
_cell.length_a   1.000
_cell.length_b   1.000
_cell.length_c   1.000
_cell.angle_alpha   90.00
_cell.angle_beta   90.00
_cell.angle_gamma   90.00
#
_symmetry.space_group_name_H-M   'P 1'
#
loop_
_entity.id
_entity.type
_entity.pdbx_description
1 polymer ?
#
loop_
_entity_poly.entity_id
_entity_poly.type
_entity_poly.pdbx_seq_one_letter_code
_entity_poly.pdbx_strand_id
1 'polypeptide(L)' 'MTDLSYPKHKIKILLLEGVHINAKNALIKGGFDVELIASSLDEDELCDRIKGVSIIGIRSKTNITKRVLEH' A
#
# COMPACT_ATOMS: atom_id res chain seq x y z
N MET A 1 -15.48 -12.80 26.10
CA MET A 1 -15.11 -13.66 24.96
C MET A 1 -14.16 -12.87 24.07
N THR A 2 -12.93 -13.38 23.94
CA THR A 2 -11.92 -13.08 22.91
C THR A 2 -11.70 -11.62 22.51
N ASP A 3 -10.84 -10.97 23.29
CA ASP A 3 -10.05 -9.81 22.88
C ASP A 3 -8.98 -10.27 21.88
N LEU A 4 -9.28 -10.19 20.59
CA LEU A 4 -8.26 -10.19 19.53
C LEU A 4 -8.76 -9.33 18.37
N SER A 5 -9.01 -8.05 18.65
CA SER A 5 -9.21 -7.08 17.58
C SER A 5 -8.00 -6.16 17.53
N TYR A 6 -6.81 -6.72 17.26
CA TYR A 6 -5.79 -5.93 16.59
C TYR A 6 -6.48 -5.37 15.34
N PRO A 7 -6.66 -4.05 15.23
CA PRO A 7 -7.46 -3.49 14.16
C PRO A 7 -6.77 -3.83 12.84
N LYS A 8 -7.26 -4.84 12.11
CA LYS A 8 -6.81 -5.14 10.75
C LYS A 8 -6.91 -3.91 9.84
N HIS A 9 -7.75 -2.95 10.23
CA HIS A 9 -7.88 -1.60 9.70
C HIS A 9 -6.62 -0.71 9.80
N LYS A 10 -5.58 -1.08 10.57
CA LYS A 10 -4.32 -0.32 10.60
C LYS A 10 -3.37 -0.65 9.45
N ILE A 11 -3.58 -1.76 8.75
CA ILE A 11 -2.70 -2.17 7.65
C ILE A 11 -3.24 -1.51 6.38
N LYS A 12 -2.59 -0.41 6.01
CA LYS A 12 -2.79 0.26 4.72
C LYS A 12 -1.90 -0.37 3.66
N ILE A 13 -2.48 -0.57 2.49
CA ILE A 13 -1.84 -1.15 1.32
C ILE A 13 -1.90 -0.15 0.18
N LEU A 14 -0.74 0.26 -0.32
CA LEU A 14 -0.64 1.18 -1.44
C LEU A 14 -0.29 0.40 -2.71
N LEU A 15 -1.07 0.57 -3.76
CA LEU A 15 -0.89 -0.13 -5.04
C LEU A 15 -0.71 0.91 -6.15
N LEU A 16 0.43 0.85 -6.83
CA LEU A 16 0.86 1.83 -7.83
C LEU A 16 0.69 1.31 -9.27
N GLU A 17 0.72 2.23 -10.23
CA GLU A 17 0.57 1.98 -11.68
C GLU A 17 -0.74 1.27 -12.09
N GLY A 18 -1.81 1.47 -11.32
CA GLY A 18 -3.11 0.93 -11.67
C GLY A 18 -3.11 -0.60 -11.68
N VAL A 19 -2.51 -1.23 -10.66
CA VAL A 19 -2.58 -2.68 -10.49
C VAL A 19 -4.05 -3.15 -10.57
N HIS A 20 -4.25 -4.34 -11.12
CA HIS A 20 -5.58 -4.82 -11.48
C HIS A 20 -6.55 -4.80 -10.29
N ILE A 21 -7.80 -4.37 -10.52
CA ILE A 21 -8.85 -4.24 -9.50
C ILE A 21 -9.08 -5.52 -8.68
N ASN A 22 -8.79 -6.69 -9.27
CA ASN A 22 -8.85 -7.98 -8.55
C ASN A 22 -7.90 -8.03 -7.35
N ALA A 23 -6.70 -7.46 -7.45
CA ALA A 23 -5.76 -7.41 -6.32
C ALA A 23 -6.34 -6.55 -5.20
N LYS A 24 -6.88 -5.38 -5.52
CA LYS A 24 -7.60 -4.54 -4.55
C LYS A 24 -8.76 -5.27 -3.90
N ASN A 25 -9.64 -5.90 -4.68
CA ASN A 25 -10.80 -6.61 -4.16
C ASN A 25 -10.40 -7.78 -3.24
N ALA A 26 -9.35 -8.53 -3.57
CA ALA A 26 -8.86 -9.61 -2.72
C ALA A 26 -8.35 -9.08 -1.36
N LEU A 27 -7.63 -7.96 -1.38
CA LEU A 27 -7.09 -7.32 -0.18
C LEU A 27 -8.19 -6.65 0.67
N ILE A 28 -9.13 -5.93 0.05
CA ILE A 28 -10.29 -5.37 0.75
C ILE A 28 -11.13 -6.48 1.39
N LYS A 29 -11.34 -7.59 0.66
CA LYS A 29 -12.06 -8.76 1.18
C LYS A 29 -11.33 -9.42 2.36
N GLY A 30 -10.00 -9.26 2.44
CA GLY A 30 -9.19 -9.66 3.59
C GLY A 30 -9.32 -8.74 4.82
N GLY A 31 -10.00 -7.60 4.68
CA GLY A 31 -10.17 -6.59 5.74
C GLY A 31 -9.02 -5.58 5.81
N PHE A 32 -8.29 -5.39 4.71
CA PHE A 32 -7.21 -4.41 4.59
C PHE A 32 -7.69 -3.13 3.91
N ASP A 33 -7.09 -1.99 4.26
CA ASP A 33 -7.36 -0.71 3.61
C ASP A 33 -6.45 -0.58 2.38
N VAL A 34 -7.04 -0.49 1.18
CA VAL A 34 -6.30 -0.59 -0.08
C VAL A 34 -6.51 0.65 -0.92
N GLU A 35 -5.41 1.31 -1.21
CA GLU A 35 -5.36 2.50 -2.03
C GLU A 35 -4.73 2.21 -3.38
N LEU A 36 -5.43 2.54 -4.46
CA LEU A 36 -4.94 2.38 -5.83
C LEU A 36 -4.60 3.75 -6.40
N ILE A 37 -3.37 3.89 -6.88
CA ILE A 37 -2.92 5.06 -7.64
C ILE A 37 -2.59 4.59 -9.06
N ALA A 38 -3.28 5.17 -10.03
CA ALA A 38 -3.08 4.84 -11.45
C ALA A 38 -1.77 5.41 -12.00
N SER A 39 -1.24 6.44 -11.35
CA SER A 39 0.05 7.06 -11.66
C SER A 39 1.19 6.40 -10.91
N SER A 40 2.38 6.44 -11.48
CA SER A 40 3.62 6.28 -10.73
C SER A 40 3.84 7.52 -9.87
N LEU A 41 4.19 7.31 -8.61
CA LEU A 41 4.61 8.38 -7.70
C LEU A 41 6.12 8.58 -7.82
N ASP A 42 6.55 9.83 -7.73
CA ASP A 42 7.96 10.19 -7.61
C ASP A 42 8.52 9.82 -6.22
N GLU A 43 9.84 9.85 -6.07
CA GLU A 43 10.53 9.41 -4.85
C GLU A 43 10.04 10.16 -3.60
N ASP A 44 9.86 11.48 -3.68
CA ASP A 44 9.35 12.31 -2.58
C ASP A 44 7.90 11.97 -2.20
N GLU A 45 7.01 11.80 -3.18
CA GLU A 45 5.62 11.42 -2.94
C GLU A 45 5.53 10.02 -2.35
N LEU A 46 6.36 9.09 -2.82
CA LEU A 46 6.50 7.75 -2.27
C LEU A 46 6.92 7.80 -0.81
N CYS A 47 7.90 8.64 -0.44
CA CYS A 47 8.38 8.82 0.93
C CYS A 47 7.30 9.37 1.87
N ASP A 48 6.42 10.23 1.39
CA ASP A 48 5.30 10.71 2.19
C ASP A 48 4.22 9.62 2.33
N ARG A 49 3.95 8.90 1.24
CA ARG A 49 2.90 7.88 1.21
C ARG A 49 3.25 6.60 1.95
N ILE A 50 4.53 6.20 1.98
CA ILE A 50 4.99 5.04 2.76
C ILE A 50 4.83 5.26 4.27
N LYS A 51 4.85 6.50 4.76
CA LYS A 51 4.65 6.82 6.19
C LYS A 51 3.23 6.46 6.62
N GLY A 52 3.09 5.26 7.15
CA GLY A 52 1.81 4.71 7.62
C GLY A 52 1.19 3.67 6.70
N VAL A 53 1.87 3.30 5.61
CA VAL A 53 1.52 2.16 4.76
C VAL A 53 2.35 0.97 5.19
N SER A 54 1.69 -0.17 5.44
CA SER A 54 2.37 -1.40 5.87
C SER A 54 2.80 -2.26 4.69
N ILE A 55 2.10 -2.14 3.55
CA ILE A 55 2.35 -2.96 2.37
C ILE A 55 2.31 -2.06 1.13
N ILE A 56 3.33 -2.15 0.29
CA ILE A 56 3.37 -1.44 -0.99
C ILE A 56 3.45 -2.44 -2.15
N GLY A 57 2.59 -2.26 -3.14
CA GLY A 57 2.56 -3.01 -4.38
C GLY A 57 2.99 -2.11 -5.52
N ILE A 58 4.14 -2.42 -6.10
CA ILE A 58 4.73 -1.71 -7.23
C ILE A 58 4.69 -2.57 -8.50
N ARG A 59 4.81 -1.91 -9.65
CA ARG A 59 4.97 -2.56 -10.97
C ARG A 59 6.25 -2.06 -11.63
N SER A 60 6.55 -2.53 -12.84
CA SER A 60 7.83 -2.35 -13.52
C SER A 60 8.29 -0.91 -13.76
N LYS A 61 7.46 0.14 -13.63
CA LYS A 61 7.93 1.53 -13.72
C LYS A 61 8.12 2.20 -12.37
N THR A 62 7.63 1.61 -11.28
CA THR A 62 7.81 2.19 -9.94
C THR A 62 9.05 1.61 -9.30
N ASN A 63 10.06 2.46 -9.08
CA ASN A 63 11.33 2.04 -8.52
C ASN A 63 11.42 2.45 -7.05
N ILE A 64 11.28 1.49 -6.14
CA ILE A 64 11.48 1.74 -4.71
C ILE A 64 12.98 1.84 -4.45
N THR A 65 13.45 3.04 -4.14
CA THR A 65 14.83 3.29 -3.74
C THR A 65 14.98 3.15 -2.23
N LYS A 66 16.21 2.96 -1.75
CA LYS A 66 16.50 2.90 -0.30
C LYS A 66 16.02 4.15 0.44
N ARG A 67 16.11 5.32 -0.18
CA ARG A 67 15.58 6.58 0.38
C ARG A 67 14.11 6.49 0.75
N VAL A 68 13.30 5.84 -0.07
CA VAL A 68 11.87 5.62 0.20
C VAL A 68 11.66 4.74 1.43
N LEU A 69 12.49 3.71 1.61
CA LEU A 69 12.39 2.74 2.71
C LEU A 69 13.03 3.22 4.03
N GLU A 70 13.98 4.15 3.97
CA GLU A 70 14.69 4.71 5.13
C GLU A 70 13.92 5.84 5.85
N HIS A 71 12.71 6.17 5.37
CA HIS A 71 11.85 7.25 5.87
C HIS A 71 10.58 6.76 6.58
#